data_AF-A0A1G6UPB5-F1
#
_entry.id   AF-A0A1G6UPB5-F1
#
_cell.length_a   1.000
_cell.length_b   1.000
_cell.length_c   1.000
_cell.angle_alpha   90.00
_cell.angle_beta   90.00
_cell.angle_gamma   90.00
#
_symmetry.space_group_name_H-M   'P 1'
#
loop_
_entity.id
_entity.type
_entity.pdbx_description
1 polymer ?
#
loop_
_entity_poly.entity_id
_entity_poly.type
_entity_poly.pdbx_seq_one_letter_code
_entity_poly.pdbx_strand_id
1 'polypeptide(L)'
;MKTFLKRLCSPRAMRIVATALPLLATAAHAEEPYPSKPVRILVGFSPGGSNDIVARLIAPKLADSLGKQVLIDNRPGAGGNIAADTMLKAPADGHTLMICTTGMLSIQPFLQKMPYDPQTDIIPVSLIANTPYIALINAGLPIHNVKELIAYAKANPGKLNFASSGNGTAGHLAGEMLKLRAGIDIMHVPYKGTGQAMTDLLGGQVSLIFDQPISSLPYAKSGKLRVLGVAALQRLKSLPDVPTFAEAGVPGFDPVAWTGLCAAKGTPPSVIARLQREVQQVLRQPDIAQRLSQDGMEVVASTSENFREFLVSDKRKWSGVIKEANVTLN
;
A
#
# COMPACT_ATOMS: atom_id res chain seq x y z
N MET A 1 73.82 -60.51 -54.05
CA MET A 1 75.19 -60.01 -54.30
C MET A 1 75.20 -58.51 -54.03
N LYS A 2 76.01 -58.07 -53.05
CA LYS A 2 76.30 -56.68 -52.56
C LYS A 2 75.20 -56.01 -51.68
N THR A 3 75.26 -55.99 -50.34
CA THR A 3 76.07 -55.25 -49.34
C THR A 3 75.76 -53.76 -49.11
N PHE A 4 75.47 -53.43 -47.83
CA PHE A 4 75.89 -52.24 -47.04
C PHE A 4 75.31 -50.86 -47.40
N LEU A 5 75.12 -49.84 -46.53
CA LEU A 5 75.02 -49.63 -45.07
C LEU A 5 74.84 -48.09 -44.87
N LYS A 6 74.11 -47.66 -43.82
CA LYS A 6 74.25 -46.40 -43.03
C LYS A 6 74.06 -45.00 -43.67
N ARG A 7 73.16 -44.20 -43.04
CA ARG A 7 73.38 -42.93 -42.27
C ARG A 7 72.05 -42.13 -42.22
N LEU A 8 71.32 -42.09 -41.11
CA LEU A 8 71.37 -41.13 -39.97
C LEU A 8 71.15 -39.64 -40.31
N CYS A 9 70.11 -39.09 -39.64
CA CYS A 9 69.81 -37.69 -39.30
C CYS A 9 69.14 -36.77 -40.34
N SER A 10 67.85 -36.45 -40.11
CA SER A 10 67.39 -35.07 -39.87
C SER A 10 65.87 -35.03 -39.55
N PRO A 11 65.42 -34.19 -38.59
CA PRO A 11 64.06 -34.19 -38.06
C PRO A 11 63.15 -33.21 -38.81
N ARG A 12 61.86 -33.53 -38.94
CA ARG A 12 60.75 -32.57 -38.87
C ARG A 12 59.42 -33.30 -39.03
N ALA A 13 58.93 -33.83 -37.92
CA ALA A 13 57.51 -34.04 -37.73
C ALA A 13 56.87 -32.65 -37.54
N MET A 14 56.17 -32.15 -38.56
CA MET A 14 55.28 -31.01 -38.40
C MET A 14 53.84 -31.53 -38.52
N ARG A 15 53.28 -31.87 -37.36
CA ARG A 15 51.87 -32.17 -37.16
C ARG A 15 51.05 -30.92 -37.51
N ILE A 16 50.24 -30.99 -38.56
CA ILE A 16 49.14 -30.02 -38.75
C ILE A 16 47.96 -30.57 -37.95
N VAL A 17 47.88 -30.19 -36.68
CA VAL A 17 46.67 -30.34 -35.88
C VAL A 17 45.76 -29.18 -36.26
N ALA A 18 44.71 -29.46 -37.02
CA ALA A 18 43.63 -28.52 -37.27
C ALA A 18 42.83 -28.36 -35.97
N THR A 19 43.17 -27.34 -35.18
CA THR A 19 42.37 -26.88 -34.04
C THR A 19 41.14 -26.15 -34.56
N ALA A 20 40.04 -26.89 -34.75
CA ALA A 20 38.71 -26.31 -34.90
C ALA A 20 38.30 -25.71 -33.54
N LEU A 21 38.49 -24.40 -33.39
CA LEU A 21 38.00 -23.62 -32.26
C LEU A 21 36.46 -23.59 -32.35
N PRO A 22 35.70 -24.16 -31.40
CA PRO A 22 34.28 -23.91 -31.37
C PRO A 22 34.10 -22.46 -30.95
N LEU A 23 33.62 -21.61 -31.87
CA LEU A 23 33.02 -20.34 -31.50
C LEU A 23 31.82 -20.66 -30.61
N LEU A 24 32.05 -20.70 -29.30
CA LEU A 24 31.02 -20.48 -28.30
C LEU A 24 30.54 -19.05 -28.51
N ALA A 25 29.59 -18.87 -29.42
CA ALA A 25 28.76 -17.69 -29.47
C ALA A 25 28.10 -17.59 -28.10
N THR A 26 28.65 -16.77 -27.23
CA THR A 26 27.91 -16.24 -26.09
C THR A 26 26.76 -15.48 -26.71
N ALA A 27 25.61 -16.13 -26.84
CA ALA A 27 24.36 -15.47 -27.08
C ALA A 27 24.24 -14.44 -25.97
N ALA A 28 24.51 -13.18 -26.31
CA ALA A 28 24.11 -12.06 -25.49
C ALA A 28 22.59 -12.20 -25.42
N HIS A 29 22.09 -12.78 -24.33
CA HIS A 29 20.69 -12.68 -23.98
C HIS A 29 20.45 -11.19 -23.80
N ALA A 30 19.95 -10.54 -24.85
CA ALA A 30 19.36 -9.23 -24.73
C ALA A 30 18.29 -9.37 -23.65
N GLU A 31 18.52 -8.71 -22.51
CA GLU A 31 17.55 -8.66 -21.43
C GLU A 31 16.23 -8.17 -22.06
N GLU A 32 15.19 -9.02 -22.02
CA GLU A 32 13.92 -8.63 -22.63
C GLU A 32 13.48 -7.30 -22.02
N PRO A 33 13.10 -6.31 -22.83
CA PRO A 33 12.77 -4.99 -22.33
C PRO A 33 11.61 -5.09 -21.34
N TYR A 34 11.81 -4.60 -20.12
CA TYR A 34 10.76 -4.59 -19.11
C TYR A 34 9.64 -3.58 -19.48
N PRO A 35 8.36 -3.94 -19.29
CA PRO A 35 7.87 -5.29 -18.94
C PRO A 35 7.69 -6.18 -20.18
N SER A 36 8.06 -7.46 -20.09
CA SER A 36 7.89 -8.41 -21.19
C SER A 36 6.53 -9.13 -21.17
N LYS A 37 5.91 -9.20 -19.99
CA LYS A 37 4.60 -9.84 -19.72
C LYS A 37 3.69 -8.88 -18.92
N PRO A 38 2.40 -9.21 -18.71
CA PRO A 38 1.52 -8.40 -17.86
C PRO A 38 2.11 -8.17 -16.47
N VAL A 39 1.89 -6.97 -15.94
CA VAL A 39 2.24 -6.59 -14.56
C VAL A 39 1.02 -6.84 -13.68
N ARG A 40 1.23 -7.37 -12.48
CA ARG A 40 0.19 -7.61 -11.48
C ARG A 40 0.42 -6.72 -10.27
N ILE A 41 -0.59 -5.97 -9.87
CA ILE A 41 -0.61 -5.17 -8.64
C ILE A 41 -1.49 -5.89 -7.63
N LEU A 42 -0.87 -6.36 -6.55
CA LEU A 42 -1.54 -6.98 -5.43
C LEU A 42 -2.16 -5.91 -4.52
N VAL A 43 -3.40 -6.14 -4.09
CA VAL A 43 -4.09 -5.30 -3.11
C VAL A 43 -4.42 -6.14 -1.88
N GLY A 44 -3.85 -5.80 -0.73
CA GLY A 44 -3.98 -6.56 0.53
C GLY A 44 -5.34 -6.48 1.23
N PHE A 45 -6.36 -5.92 0.57
CA PHE A 45 -7.66 -5.62 1.13
C PHE A 45 -8.80 -5.97 0.17
N SER A 46 -10.00 -6.17 0.72
CA SER A 46 -11.18 -6.52 -0.08
C SER A 46 -11.49 -5.47 -1.16
N PRO A 47 -12.08 -5.88 -2.30
CA PRO A 47 -12.54 -4.94 -3.33
C PRO A 47 -13.49 -3.85 -2.78
N GLY A 48 -13.53 -2.69 -3.44
CA GLY A 48 -14.40 -1.57 -3.05
C GLY A 48 -13.90 -0.72 -1.88
N GLY A 49 -12.75 -1.06 -1.30
CA GLY A 49 -12.02 -0.18 -0.39
C GLY A 49 -11.10 0.79 -1.11
N SER A 50 -10.59 1.78 -0.39
CA SER A 50 -9.77 2.88 -0.93
C SER A 50 -8.55 2.39 -1.72
N ASN A 51 -7.81 1.40 -1.20
CA ASN A 51 -6.66 0.81 -1.88
C ASN A 51 -7.00 0.14 -3.22
N ASP A 52 -8.14 -0.54 -3.29
CA ASP A 52 -8.63 -1.18 -4.52
C ASP A 52 -9.06 -0.14 -5.55
N ILE A 53 -9.78 0.90 -5.11
CA ILE A 53 -10.21 2.01 -5.97
C ILE A 53 -8.99 2.74 -6.55
N VAL A 54 -7.99 3.07 -5.73
CA VAL A 54 -6.76 3.72 -6.20
C VAL A 54 -6.01 2.83 -7.19
N ALA A 55 -5.84 1.54 -6.89
CA ALA A 55 -5.16 0.61 -7.78
C ALA A 55 -5.85 0.52 -9.15
N ARG A 56 -7.19 0.39 -9.15
CA ARG A 56 -8.00 0.35 -10.38
C ARG A 56 -8.01 1.67 -11.13
N LEU A 57 -7.88 2.79 -10.43
CA LEU A 57 -7.81 4.12 -11.05
C LEU A 57 -6.51 4.29 -11.85
N ILE A 58 -5.37 3.84 -11.30
CA ILE A 58 -4.06 4.03 -11.95
C ILE A 58 -3.72 2.92 -12.95
N ALA A 59 -4.26 1.70 -12.79
CA ALA A 59 -3.87 0.53 -13.58
C ALA A 59 -4.04 0.71 -15.11
N PRO A 60 -5.16 1.24 -15.63
CA PRO A 60 -5.31 1.45 -17.07
C PRO A 60 -4.25 2.38 -17.65
N LYS A 61 -3.98 3.51 -16.96
CA LYS A 61 -2.98 4.49 -17.39
C LYS A 61 -1.55 3.93 -17.29
N LEU A 62 -1.28 3.11 -16.28
CA LEU A 62 -0.01 2.39 -16.19
C LEU A 62 0.12 1.37 -17.33
N ALA A 63 -0.96 0.69 -17.70
CA ALA A 63 -0.94 -0.26 -18.80
C ALA A 63 -0.61 0.41 -20.14
N ASP A 64 -1.21 1.57 -20.41
CA ASP A 64 -0.92 2.39 -21.58
C ASP A 64 0.56 2.79 -21.62
N SER A 65 1.11 3.26 -20.49
CA SER A 65 2.49 3.75 -20.41
C SER A 65 3.56 2.64 -20.40
N LEU A 66 3.21 1.46 -19.88
CA LEU A 66 4.07 0.29 -19.85
C LEU A 66 3.98 -0.56 -21.13
N GLY A 67 2.94 -0.37 -21.94
CA GLY A 67 2.70 -1.18 -23.14
C GLY A 67 2.32 -2.64 -22.85
N LYS A 68 1.94 -2.95 -21.60
CA LYS A 68 1.51 -4.28 -21.15
C LYS A 68 0.35 -4.12 -20.17
N GLN A 69 -0.54 -5.12 -20.14
CA GLN A 69 -1.67 -5.11 -19.22
C GLN A 69 -1.21 -5.01 -17.75
N VAL A 70 -1.94 -4.21 -16.97
CA VAL A 70 -1.78 -4.13 -15.52
C VAL A 70 -3.02 -4.74 -14.85
N LEU A 71 -2.83 -5.83 -14.14
CA LEU A 71 -3.88 -6.61 -13.49
C LEU A 71 -3.96 -6.31 -12.00
N ILE A 72 -5.16 -6.03 -11.48
CA ILE A 72 -5.40 -5.92 -10.04
C ILE A 72 -5.78 -7.27 -9.46
N ASP A 73 -5.04 -7.75 -8.47
CA ASP A 73 -5.27 -9.02 -7.76
C ASP A 73 -5.45 -8.75 -6.26
N ASN A 74 -6.69 -8.83 -5.77
CA ASN A 74 -7.00 -8.63 -4.36
C ASN A 74 -6.65 -9.89 -3.55
N ARG A 75 -5.74 -9.75 -2.59
CA ARG A 75 -5.30 -10.80 -1.65
C ARG A 75 -5.57 -10.37 -0.21
N PRO A 76 -6.86 -10.32 0.21
CA PRO A 76 -7.26 -9.70 1.47
C PRO A 76 -6.93 -10.56 2.69
N GLY A 77 -6.50 -9.92 3.78
CA GLY A 77 -6.34 -10.54 5.09
C GLY A 77 -5.06 -10.17 5.82
N ALA A 78 -5.04 -10.39 7.13
CA ALA A 78 -3.92 -10.08 8.02
C ALA A 78 -3.37 -8.65 7.87
N GLY A 79 -4.26 -7.66 7.72
CA GLY A 79 -3.88 -6.26 7.52
C GLY A 79 -3.04 -5.99 6.25
N GLY A 80 -3.11 -6.89 5.26
CA GLY A 80 -2.35 -6.81 4.01
C GLY A 80 -1.14 -7.75 3.92
N ASN A 81 -0.77 -8.43 5.01
CA ASN A 81 0.40 -9.30 5.02
C ASN A 81 0.31 -10.49 4.05
N ILE A 82 -0.90 -10.94 3.69
CA ILE A 82 -1.09 -12.00 2.68
C ILE A 82 -0.63 -11.51 1.29
N ALA A 83 -0.93 -10.26 0.92
CA ALA A 83 -0.44 -9.68 -0.33
C ALA A 83 1.08 -9.49 -0.30
N ALA A 84 1.63 -9.04 0.83
CA ALA A 84 3.07 -8.87 0.99
C ALA A 84 3.82 -10.20 0.84
N ASP A 85 3.38 -11.25 1.53
CA ASP A 85 3.94 -12.60 1.41
C ASP A 85 3.87 -13.12 -0.05
N THR A 86 2.74 -12.89 -0.73
CA THR A 86 2.56 -13.28 -2.13
C THR A 86 3.53 -12.53 -3.06
N MET A 87 3.73 -11.23 -2.84
CA MET A 87 4.68 -10.42 -3.62
C MET A 87 6.12 -10.89 -3.38
N LEU A 88 6.50 -11.12 -2.12
CA LEU A 88 7.86 -11.50 -1.74
C LEU A 88 8.26 -12.90 -2.23
N LYS A 89 7.30 -13.79 -2.43
CA LYS A 89 7.52 -15.12 -3.02
C LYS A 89 7.51 -15.15 -4.54
N ALA A 90 7.07 -14.06 -5.19
CA ALA A 90 7.12 -13.95 -6.64
C ALA A 90 8.55 -13.66 -7.12
N PRO A 91 8.89 -13.92 -8.41
CA PRO A 91 10.13 -13.45 -8.98
C PRO A 91 10.28 -11.94 -8.78
N ALA A 92 11.44 -11.50 -8.27
CA ALA A 92 11.77 -10.10 -8.07
C ALA A 92 12.16 -9.44 -9.41
N ASP A 93 11.29 -9.55 -10.42
CA ASP A 93 11.49 -9.04 -11.78
C ASP A 93 10.61 -7.80 -12.06
N GLY A 94 9.89 -7.31 -11.05
CA GLY A 94 8.98 -6.16 -11.12
C GLY A 94 7.62 -6.43 -11.76
N HIS A 95 7.28 -7.67 -12.12
CA HIS A 95 5.94 -8.00 -12.66
C HIS A 95 4.91 -8.30 -11.57
N THR A 96 5.32 -8.48 -10.32
CA THR A 96 4.41 -8.51 -9.17
C THR A 96 4.76 -7.35 -8.23
N LEU A 97 3.83 -6.42 -8.11
CA LEU A 97 3.90 -5.23 -7.27
C LEU A 97 2.79 -5.28 -6.24
N MET A 98 2.79 -4.37 -5.29
CA MET A 98 1.77 -4.31 -4.25
C MET A 98 1.43 -2.88 -3.86
N ILE A 99 0.15 -2.61 -3.63
CA ILE A 99 -0.27 -1.43 -2.88
C ILE A 99 0.16 -1.59 -1.43
N CYS A 100 1.09 -0.76 -0.97
CA CYS A 100 1.54 -0.69 0.40
C CYS A 100 0.87 0.48 1.13
N THR A 101 0.70 0.33 2.45
CA THR A 101 -0.04 1.27 3.29
C THR A 101 0.69 1.56 4.60
N THR A 102 0.30 2.63 5.27
CA THR A 102 0.73 2.97 6.63
C THR A 102 0.61 1.80 7.61
N GLY A 103 -0.50 1.05 7.54
CA GLY A 103 -0.73 -0.12 8.37
C GLY A 103 0.39 -1.15 8.23
N MET A 104 0.69 -1.52 6.98
CA MET A 104 1.61 -2.59 6.65
C MET A 104 3.06 -2.24 6.96
N LEU A 105 3.50 -1.02 6.64
CA LEU A 105 4.91 -0.67 6.72
C LEU A 105 5.29 0.12 7.97
N SER A 106 4.35 0.79 8.65
CA SER A 106 4.68 1.70 9.75
C SER A 106 3.99 1.38 11.08
N ILE A 107 2.89 0.63 11.07
CA ILE A 107 2.11 0.34 12.29
C ILE A 107 2.32 -1.10 12.75
N GLN A 108 1.99 -2.08 11.90
CA GLN A 108 2.06 -3.50 12.25
C GLN A 108 3.42 -3.97 12.80
N PRO A 109 4.58 -3.47 12.33
CA PRO A 109 5.87 -3.89 12.86
C PRO A 109 6.07 -3.59 14.36
N PHE A 110 5.28 -2.66 14.93
CA PHE A 110 5.31 -2.33 16.35
C PHE A 110 4.22 -3.05 17.16
N LEU A 111 3.30 -3.75 16.50
CA LEU A 111 2.12 -4.34 17.11
C LEU A 111 2.11 -5.87 17.05
N GLN A 112 2.82 -6.47 16.11
CA GLN A 112 2.90 -7.92 15.93
C GLN A 112 4.24 -8.35 15.36
N LYS A 113 4.54 -9.65 15.49
CA LYS A 113 5.64 -10.27 14.78
C LYS A 113 5.31 -10.34 13.29
N MET A 114 6.10 -9.65 12.47
CA MET A 114 5.92 -9.62 11.02
C MET A 114 6.44 -10.90 10.36
N PRO A 115 5.79 -11.39 9.28
CA PRO A 115 6.27 -12.53 8.50
C PRO A 115 7.42 -12.19 7.52
N TYR A 116 7.80 -10.91 7.43
CA TYR A 116 8.88 -10.38 6.60
C TYR A 116 9.51 -9.16 7.27
N ASP A 117 10.68 -8.71 6.80
CA ASP A 117 11.27 -7.45 7.25
C ASP A 117 10.77 -6.27 6.40
N PRO A 118 9.91 -5.38 6.95
CA PRO A 118 9.33 -4.24 6.21
C PRO A 118 10.36 -3.14 5.89
N GLN A 119 11.59 -3.21 6.40
CA GLN A 119 12.67 -2.27 6.06
C GLN A 119 13.53 -2.76 4.89
N THR A 120 13.74 -4.07 4.78
CA THR A 120 14.72 -4.63 3.84
C THR A 120 14.10 -5.45 2.72
N ASP A 121 12.95 -6.11 2.96
CA ASP A 121 12.31 -7.00 1.98
C ASP A 121 11.38 -6.26 1.02
N ILE A 122 10.93 -5.06 1.39
CA ILE A 122 10.03 -4.21 0.60
C ILE A 122 10.80 -3.04 0.00
N ILE A 123 10.72 -2.87 -1.32
CA ILE A 123 11.31 -1.76 -2.06
C ILE A 123 10.21 -0.73 -2.38
N PRO A 124 10.26 0.49 -1.81
CA PRO A 124 9.30 1.54 -2.13
C PRO A 124 9.48 1.99 -3.59
N VAL A 125 8.40 2.07 -4.36
CA VAL A 125 8.43 2.56 -5.76
C VAL A 125 8.04 4.03 -5.81
N SER A 126 6.86 4.36 -5.28
CA SER A 126 6.39 5.74 -5.18
C SER A 126 5.29 5.86 -4.13
N LEU A 127 5.35 6.92 -3.33
CA LEU A 127 4.25 7.36 -2.49
C LEU A 127 3.18 7.98 -3.38
N ILE A 128 2.01 7.37 -3.43
CA ILE A 128 0.92 7.78 -4.31
C ILE A 128 0.26 9.02 -3.74
N ALA A 129 -0.25 8.92 -2.51
CA ALA A 129 -1.00 9.99 -1.87
C ALA A 129 -1.00 9.87 -0.35
N ASN A 130 -1.11 11.03 0.30
CA ASN A 130 -1.52 11.16 1.70
C ASN A 130 -3.04 11.32 1.76
N THR A 131 -3.67 10.75 2.77
CA THR A 131 -5.13 10.79 2.90
C THR A 131 -5.52 10.72 4.37
N PRO A 132 -6.05 11.83 4.91
CA PRO A 132 -6.75 11.82 6.19
C PRO A 132 -7.87 10.79 6.22
N TYR A 133 -8.06 10.15 7.37
CA TYR A 133 -9.30 9.42 7.62
C TYR A 133 -10.43 10.40 7.92
N ILE A 134 -11.64 9.98 7.61
CA ILE A 134 -12.87 10.59 8.10
C ILE A 134 -13.64 9.58 8.93
N ALA A 135 -14.27 10.05 10.01
CA ALA A 135 -15.17 9.22 10.80
C ALA A 135 -16.56 9.25 10.18
N LEU A 136 -17.10 8.08 9.82
CA LEU A 136 -18.46 7.94 9.32
C LEU A 136 -19.31 7.06 10.21
N ILE A 137 -20.57 7.43 10.32
CA ILE A 137 -21.61 6.69 11.04
C ILE A 137 -22.78 6.39 10.10
N ASN A 138 -23.52 5.32 10.37
CA ASN A 138 -24.81 5.10 9.73
C ASN A 138 -25.75 6.30 9.99
N ALA A 139 -26.37 6.84 8.94
CA ALA A 139 -27.19 8.05 9.07
C ALA A 139 -28.44 7.89 9.95
N GLY A 140 -28.90 6.64 10.17
CA GLY A 140 -30.02 6.32 11.05
C GLY A 140 -29.72 6.43 12.55
N LEU A 141 -28.45 6.55 12.94
CA LEU A 141 -28.09 6.80 14.34
C LEU A 141 -28.31 8.29 14.68
N PRO A 142 -28.79 8.60 15.89
CA PRO A 142 -29.07 9.97 16.35
C PRO A 142 -27.79 10.69 16.78
N ILE A 143 -26.72 10.57 15.99
CA ILE A 143 -25.39 11.14 16.23
C ILE A 143 -25.00 11.97 15.02
N HIS A 144 -24.81 13.27 15.21
CA HIS A 144 -24.63 14.24 14.12
C HIS A 144 -23.24 14.86 14.07
N ASN A 145 -22.48 14.75 15.15
CA ASN A 145 -21.13 15.30 15.27
C ASN A 145 -20.30 14.50 16.28
N VAL A 146 -19.00 14.81 16.37
CA VAL A 146 -18.07 14.14 17.29
C VAL A 146 -18.48 14.29 18.76
N LYS A 147 -19.03 15.44 19.18
CA LYS A 147 -19.45 15.65 20.57
C LYS A 147 -20.61 14.72 20.94
N GLU A 148 -21.60 14.60 20.05
CA GLU A 148 -22.72 13.67 20.21
C GLU A 148 -22.25 12.21 20.19
N LEU A 149 -21.28 11.85 19.34
CA LEU A 149 -20.68 10.51 19.35
C LEU A 149 -20.08 10.19 20.72
N ILE A 150 -19.29 11.10 21.27
CA ILE A 150 -18.63 10.92 22.57
C ILE A 150 -19.68 10.84 23.68
N ALA A 151 -20.66 11.75 23.70
CA ALA A 151 -21.72 11.76 24.70
C ALA A 151 -22.54 10.46 24.66
N TYR A 152 -22.93 10.02 23.45
CA TYR A 152 -23.67 8.78 23.27
C TYR A 152 -22.87 7.57 23.75
N ALA A 153 -21.59 7.47 23.36
CA ALA A 153 -20.72 6.36 23.76
C ALA A 153 -20.50 6.31 25.29
N LYS A 154 -20.36 7.47 25.95
CA LYS A 154 -20.26 7.55 27.43
C LYS A 154 -21.54 7.12 28.13
N ALA A 155 -22.70 7.50 27.60
CA ALA A 155 -23.99 7.10 28.14
C ALA A 155 -24.31 5.61 27.88
N ASN A 156 -23.68 5.00 26.88
CA ASN A 156 -23.97 3.65 26.41
C ASN A 156 -22.69 2.82 26.21
N PRO A 157 -21.92 2.54 27.29
CA PRO A 157 -20.66 1.81 27.19
C PRO A 157 -20.87 0.42 26.58
N GLY A 158 -20.02 0.04 25.62
CA GLY A 158 -20.07 -1.25 24.92
C GLY A 158 -21.22 -1.41 23.91
N LYS A 159 -22.08 -0.40 23.73
CA LYS A 159 -23.20 -0.46 22.77
C LYS A 159 -22.82 -0.06 21.36
N LEU A 160 -21.82 0.80 21.21
CA LEU A 160 -21.27 1.15 19.90
C LEU A 160 -20.08 0.23 19.58
N ASN A 161 -19.90 0.00 18.29
CA ASN A 161 -18.72 -0.65 17.76
C ASN A 161 -18.15 0.19 16.61
N PHE A 162 -16.90 -0.06 16.25
CA PHE A 162 -16.28 0.55 15.09
C PHE A 162 -15.59 -0.50 14.23
N ALA A 163 -15.76 -0.37 12.92
CA ALA A 163 -15.10 -1.21 11.95
C ALA A 163 -13.73 -0.66 11.55
N SER A 164 -12.86 -1.56 11.12
CA SER A 164 -11.64 -1.21 10.38
C SER A 164 -11.41 -2.17 9.21
N SER A 165 -10.48 -1.82 8.33
CA SER A 165 -10.00 -2.69 7.25
C SER A 165 -9.09 -3.84 7.74
N GLY A 166 -8.93 -4.00 9.06
CA GLY A 166 -8.23 -5.10 9.71
C GLY A 166 -7.41 -4.66 10.92
N ASN A 167 -6.91 -5.64 11.67
CA ASN A 167 -6.00 -5.44 12.79
C ASN A 167 -4.70 -4.77 12.33
N GLY A 168 -4.21 -3.83 13.13
CA GLY A 168 -2.97 -3.06 12.84
C GLY A 168 -3.08 -2.10 11.65
N THR A 169 -4.27 -1.75 11.20
CA THR A 169 -4.46 -0.70 10.18
C THR A 169 -4.52 0.68 10.83
N ALA A 170 -4.25 1.75 10.06
CA ALA A 170 -4.33 3.10 10.58
C ALA A 170 -5.77 3.48 11.01
N GLY A 171 -6.80 2.96 10.34
CA GLY A 171 -8.20 3.10 10.78
C GLY A 171 -8.51 2.38 12.09
N HIS A 172 -7.89 1.21 12.34
CA HIS A 172 -7.97 0.54 13.65
C HIS A 172 -7.38 1.44 14.75
N LEU A 173 -6.19 1.99 14.51
CA LEU A 173 -5.52 2.87 15.48
C LEU A 173 -6.29 4.17 15.71
N ALA A 174 -6.93 4.73 14.68
CA ALA A 174 -7.79 5.89 14.83
C ALA A 174 -8.93 5.63 15.83
N GLY A 175 -9.58 4.46 15.75
CA GLY A 175 -10.62 4.07 16.71
C GLY A 175 -10.09 3.87 18.12
N GLU A 176 -8.94 3.20 18.27
CA GLU A 176 -8.31 3.01 19.59
C GLU A 176 -7.83 4.33 20.22
N MET A 177 -7.27 5.23 19.41
CA MET A 177 -6.93 6.59 19.84
C MET A 177 -8.18 7.36 20.29
N LEU A 178 -9.32 7.20 19.60
CA LEU A 178 -10.57 7.85 19.99
C LEU A 178 -11.05 7.30 21.34
N LYS A 179 -11.05 5.97 21.52
CA LYS A 179 -11.40 5.32 22.80
C LYS A 179 -10.61 5.91 23.96
N LEU A 180 -9.29 5.95 23.82
CA LEU A 180 -8.40 6.45 24.86
C LEU A 180 -8.63 7.95 25.13
N ARG A 181 -8.60 8.79 24.09
CA ARG A 181 -8.64 10.25 24.27
C ARG A 181 -10.01 10.77 24.69
N ALA A 182 -11.09 10.13 24.25
CA ALA A 182 -12.44 10.53 24.64
C ALA A 182 -12.91 9.83 25.93
N GLY A 183 -12.20 8.79 26.39
CA GLY A 183 -12.63 7.96 27.53
C GLY A 183 -13.95 7.27 27.24
N ILE A 184 -14.03 6.58 26.10
CA ILE A 184 -15.24 5.88 25.65
C ILE A 184 -14.97 4.39 25.46
N ASP A 185 -15.99 3.58 25.71
CA ASP A 185 -15.96 2.13 25.52
C ASP A 185 -16.76 1.75 24.26
N ILE A 186 -16.03 1.50 23.17
CA ILE A 186 -16.58 1.02 21.89
C ILE A 186 -15.76 -0.18 21.41
N MET A 187 -16.45 -1.19 20.89
CA MET A 187 -15.80 -2.45 20.46
C MET A 187 -15.21 -2.34 19.06
N HIS A 188 -13.99 -2.84 18.85
CA HIS A 188 -13.40 -2.96 17.52
C HIS A 188 -13.93 -4.20 16.79
N VAL A 189 -14.31 -4.04 15.52
CA VAL A 189 -14.71 -5.14 14.62
C VAL A 189 -13.79 -5.15 13.38
N PRO A 190 -12.82 -6.08 13.29
CA PRO A 190 -11.92 -6.13 12.14
C PRO A 190 -12.57 -6.81 10.93
N TYR A 191 -12.44 -6.18 9.75
CA TYR A 191 -12.77 -6.78 8.46
C TYR A 191 -11.51 -7.09 7.66
N LYS A 192 -11.65 -7.78 6.52
CA LYS A 192 -10.53 -8.01 5.58
C LYS A 192 -10.29 -6.83 4.63
N GLY A 193 -11.02 -5.73 4.80
CA GLY A 193 -10.93 -4.52 3.99
C GLY A 193 -12.18 -3.64 4.15
N THR A 194 -12.05 -2.37 3.74
CA THR A 194 -13.14 -1.39 3.85
C THR A 194 -14.38 -1.81 3.09
N GLY A 195 -14.28 -2.46 1.92
CA GLY A 195 -15.47 -2.82 1.13
C GLY A 195 -16.49 -3.67 1.90
N GLN A 196 -16.02 -4.66 2.66
CA GLN A 196 -16.88 -5.47 3.54
C GLN A 196 -17.41 -4.64 4.71
N ALA A 197 -16.53 -3.91 5.42
CA ALA A 197 -16.90 -3.05 6.54
C ALA A 197 -17.96 -1.99 6.17
N MET A 198 -17.86 -1.43 4.96
CA MET A 198 -18.77 -0.42 4.44
C MET A 198 -20.16 -0.98 4.21
N THR A 199 -20.26 -2.23 3.74
CA THR A 199 -21.54 -2.92 3.57
C THR A 199 -22.25 -3.07 4.92
N ASP A 200 -21.51 -3.50 5.94
CA ASP A 200 -22.04 -3.69 7.30
C ASP A 200 -22.39 -2.36 7.99
N LEU A 201 -21.61 -1.29 7.72
CA LEU A 201 -21.92 0.06 8.21
C LEU A 201 -23.22 0.58 7.58
N LEU A 202 -23.38 0.43 6.27
CA LEU A 202 -24.62 0.80 5.56
C LEU A 202 -25.82 -0.01 6.07
N GLY A 203 -25.61 -1.28 6.40
CA GLY A 203 -26.62 -2.17 6.98
C GLY A 203 -26.83 -2.02 8.49
N GLY A 204 -26.10 -1.13 9.16
CA GLY A 204 -26.22 -0.87 10.60
C GLY A 204 -25.69 -1.98 11.52
N GLN A 205 -24.94 -2.95 10.98
CA GLN A 205 -24.30 -4.02 11.76
C GLN A 205 -23.09 -3.48 12.55
N VAL A 206 -22.43 -2.48 11.99
CA VAL A 206 -21.43 -1.68 12.68
C VAL A 206 -21.84 -0.21 12.75
N SER A 207 -21.43 0.49 13.82
CA SER A 207 -21.87 1.86 14.07
C SER A 207 -20.95 2.89 13.44
N LEU A 208 -19.64 2.73 13.59
CA LEU A 208 -18.64 3.72 13.21
C LEU A 208 -17.59 3.10 12.27
N ILE A 209 -17.03 3.88 11.36
CA ILE A 209 -15.79 3.53 10.66
C ILE A 209 -14.89 4.75 10.57
N PHE A 210 -13.58 4.54 10.67
CA PHE A 210 -12.60 5.49 10.15
C PHE A 210 -12.19 4.99 8.77
N ASP A 211 -12.63 5.69 7.73
CA ASP A 211 -12.33 5.34 6.34
C ASP A 211 -11.72 6.50 5.56
N GLN A 212 -11.05 6.21 4.44
CA GLN A 212 -10.58 7.26 3.54
C GLN A 212 -11.75 7.77 2.68
N PRO A 213 -11.76 9.06 2.29
CA PRO A 213 -12.95 9.65 1.68
C PRO A 213 -13.29 9.04 0.31
N ILE A 214 -12.30 8.59 -0.48
CA ILE A 214 -12.51 7.98 -1.80
C ILE A 214 -13.48 6.79 -1.83
N SER A 215 -13.54 5.99 -0.75
CA SER A 215 -14.45 4.84 -0.65
C SER A 215 -15.77 5.16 0.05
N SER A 216 -15.85 6.27 0.77
CA SER A 216 -16.95 6.55 1.70
C SER A 216 -17.76 7.81 1.37
N LEU A 217 -17.16 8.83 0.74
CA LEU A 217 -17.83 10.06 0.36
C LEU A 217 -19.04 9.86 -0.55
N PRO A 218 -19.06 8.94 -1.53
CA PRO A 218 -20.26 8.70 -2.33
C PRO A 218 -21.48 8.34 -1.46
N TYR A 219 -21.29 7.55 -0.41
CA TYR A 219 -22.36 7.17 0.51
C TYR A 219 -22.79 8.33 1.41
N ALA A 220 -21.83 9.15 1.87
CA ALA A 220 -22.14 10.36 2.61
C ALA A 220 -22.94 11.38 1.78
N LYS A 221 -22.54 11.60 0.52
CA LYS A 221 -23.26 12.47 -0.43
C LYS A 221 -24.67 11.96 -0.72
N SER A 222 -24.89 10.65 -0.70
CA SER A 222 -26.22 10.04 -0.85
C SER A 222 -27.09 10.08 0.42
N GLY A 223 -26.56 10.57 1.54
CA GLY A 223 -27.28 10.64 2.82
C GLY A 223 -27.37 9.31 3.58
N LYS A 224 -26.77 8.24 3.08
CA LYS A 224 -26.76 6.92 3.75
C LYS A 224 -25.82 6.87 4.95
N LEU A 225 -24.73 7.62 4.87
CA LEU A 225 -23.75 7.80 5.95
C LEU A 225 -23.64 9.26 6.31
N ARG A 226 -23.18 9.53 7.53
CA ARG A 226 -22.87 10.88 7.99
C ARG A 226 -21.38 10.97 8.34
N VAL A 227 -20.70 11.98 7.82
CA VAL A 227 -19.33 12.29 8.22
C VAL A 227 -19.36 13.13 9.49
N LEU A 228 -18.70 12.65 10.54
CA LEU A 228 -18.67 13.32 11.85
C LEU A 228 -17.48 14.25 12.02
N GLY A 229 -16.31 13.84 11.52
CA GLY A 229 -15.08 14.59 11.69
C GLY A 229 -13.92 14.08 10.83
N VAL A 230 -12.98 14.97 10.56
CA VAL A 230 -11.72 14.68 9.86
C VAL A 230 -10.62 14.34 10.87
N ALA A 231 -9.95 13.21 10.67
CA ALA A 231 -8.87 12.71 11.49
C ALA A 231 -7.50 13.24 11.01
N ALA A 232 -7.34 14.56 11.04
CA ALA A 232 -6.12 15.27 10.67
C ALA A 232 -6.02 16.60 11.42
N LEU A 233 -4.86 17.25 11.32
CA LEU A 233 -4.63 18.58 11.89
C LEU A 233 -5.41 19.71 11.20
N GLN A 234 -5.82 19.51 9.95
CA GLN A 234 -6.56 20.49 9.16
C GLN A 234 -7.77 19.85 8.50
N ARG A 235 -8.80 20.65 8.21
CA ARG A 235 -9.98 20.20 7.47
C ARG A 235 -9.60 19.78 6.06
N LEU A 236 -10.35 18.83 5.52
CA LEU A 236 -10.21 18.42 4.12
C LEU A 236 -10.79 19.50 3.21
N LYS A 237 -10.08 19.85 2.14
CA LYS A 237 -10.59 20.79 1.12
C LYS A 237 -11.89 20.29 0.47
N SER A 238 -12.06 18.97 0.36
CA SER A 238 -13.28 18.34 -0.17
C SER A 238 -14.44 18.31 0.84
N LEU A 239 -14.18 18.64 2.11
CA LEU A 239 -15.16 18.68 3.21
C LEU A 239 -14.92 19.93 4.11
N PRO A 240 -15.04 21.16 3.57
CA PRO A 240 -14.69 22.36 4.32
C PRO A 240 -15.55 22.60 5.57
N ASP A 241 -16.78 22.07 5.57
CA ASP A 241 -17.73 22.23 6.68
C ASP A 241 -17.59 21.16 7.76
N VAL A 242 -16.84 20.08 7.50
CA VAL A 242 -16.62 19.01 8.48
C VAL A 242 -15.44 19.40 9.37
N PRO A 243 -15.62 19.50 10.69
CA PRO A 243 -14.55 19.87 11.60
C PRO A 243 -13.49 18.77 11.70
N THR A 244 -12.30 19.15 12.12
CA THR A 244 -11.33 18.14 12.60
C THR A 244 -11.76 17.60 13.97
N PHE A 245 -11.27 16.43 14.34
CA PHE A 245 -11.46 15.92 15.70
C PHE A 245 -10.86 16.85 16.76
N ALA A 246 -9.75 17.52 16.45
CA ALA A 246 -9.14 18.52 17.34
C ALA A 246 -10.07 19.73 17.57
N GLU A 247 -10.65 20.29 16.50
CA GLU A 247 -11.66 21.35 16.58
C GLU A 247 -12.91 20.91 17.35
N ALA A 248 -13.23 19.62 17.29
CA ALA A 248 -14.39 19.04 17.97
C ALA A 248 -14.13 18.62 19.44
N GLY A 249 -12.95 18.91 19.98
CA GLY A 249 -12.62 18.67 21.39
C GLY A 249 -11.80 17.41 21.68
N VAL A 250 -11.21 16.79 20.66
CA VAL A 250 -10.28 15.65 20.78
C VAL A 250 -8.88 16.08 20.31
N PRO A 251 -8.11 16.80 21.15
CA PRO A 251 -6.85 17.41 20.74
C PRO A 251 -5.84 16.36 20.26
N GLY A 252 -4.99 16.74 19.29
CA GLY A 252 -3.88 15.92 18.78
C GLY A 252 -4.28 14.66 17.99
N PHE A 253 -5.52 14.56 17.53
CA PHE A 253 -6.03 13.42 16.78
C PHE A 253 -5.62 13.50 15.30
N ASP A 254 -4.45 12.93 14.96
CA ASP A 254 -3.84 12.99 13.61
C ASP A 254 -3.38 11.62 13.05
N PRO A 255 -4.26 10.61 12.92
CA PRO A 255 -3.93 9.32 12.32
C PRO A 255 -3.95 9.38 10.77
N VAL A 256 -3.30 10.38 10.16
CA VAL A 256 -3.21 10.48 8.69
C VAL A 256 -2.53 9.24 8.11
N ALA A 257 -3.16 8.65 7.09
CA ALA A 257 -2.61 7.53 6.36
C ALA A 257 -2.07 7.94 5.00
N TRP A 258 -1.35 7.02 4.40
CA TRP A 258 -0.81 7.12 3.06
C TRP A 258 -0.96 5.80 2.32
N THR A 259 -0.97 5.92 1.00
CA THR A 259 -1.00 4.79 0.05
C THR A 259 0.20 4.91 -0.88
N GLY A 260 0.89 3.80 -1.13
CA GLY A 260 2.05 3.75 -2.02
C GLY A 260 2.06 2.50 -2.87
N LEU A 261 2.98 2.47 -3.85
CA LEU A 261 3.31 1.27 -4.61
C LEU A 261 4.67 0.75 -4.15
N CYS A 262 4.77 -0.57 -3.99
CA CYS A 262 5.96 -1.25 -3.54
C CYS A 262 6.27 -2.48 -4.41
N ALA A 263 7.53 -2.89 -4.41
CA ALA A 263 8.07 -4.07 -5.09
C ALA A 263 8.85 -4.96 -4.10
N ALA A 264 9.17 -6.19 -4.48
CA ALA A 264 9.99 -7.08 -3.68
C ALA A 264 11.49 -6.72 -3.74
N LYS A 265 12.21 -6.99 -2.67
CA LYS A 265 13.68 -6.97 -2.63
C LYS A 265 14.27 -7.82 -3.75
N GLY A 266 15.32 -7.32 -4.38
CA GLY A 266 15.95 -7.95 -5.55
C GLY A 266 15.42 -7.44 -6.88
N THR A 267 14.33 -6.65 -6.90
CA THR A 267 13.86 -6.00 -8.13
C THR A 267 14.96 -5.09 -8.70
N PRO A 268 15.34 -5.24 -9.98
CA PRO A 268 16.43 -4.45 -10.56
C PRO A 268 16.22 -2.95 -10.40
N PRO A 269 17.26 -2.16 -10.06
CA PRO A 269 17.14 -0.72 -9.92
C PRO A 269 16.58 0.00 -11.16
N SER A 270 16.92 -0.49 -12.36
CA SER A 270 16.37 0.01 -13.63
C SER A 270 14.85 -0.18 -13.74
N VAL A 271 14.33 -1.31 -13.25
CA VAL A 271 12.89 -1.62 -13.21
C VAL A 271 12.18 -0.74 -12.18
N ILE A 272 12.77 -0.53 -11.00
CA ILE A 272 12.24 0.41 -10.00
C ILE A 272 12.18 1.83 -10.56
N ALA A 273 13.25 2.29 -11.21
CA ALA A 273 13.30 3.62 -11.83
C ALA A 273 12.25 3.77 -12.96
N ARG A 274 12.06 2.72 -13.77
CA ARG A 274 10.99 2.68 -14.78
C ARG A 274 9.62 2.83 -14.12
N LEU A 275 9.31 1.96 -13.16
CA LEU A 275 8.02 1.94 -12.47
C LEU A 275 7.72 3.26 -11.75
N GLN A 276 8.69 3.80 -11.02
CA GLN A 276 8.57 5.10 -10.36
C GLN A 276 8.18 6.18 -11.36
N ARG A 277 8.90 6.27 -12.49
CA ARG A 277 8.62 7.29 -13.51
C ARG A 277 7.20 7.14 -14.07
N GLU A 278 6.80 5.93 -14.43
CA GLU A 278 5.46 5.69 -14.96
C GLU A 278 4.36 6.03 -13.93
N VAL A 279 4.53 5.63 -12.67
CA VAL A 279 3.59 5.98 -11.59
C VAL A 279 3.51 7.49 -11.41
N GLN A 280 4.64 8.20 -11.38
CA GLN A 280 4.63 9.66 -11.27
C GLN A 280 3.92 10.33 -12.44
N GLN A 281 4.16 9.86 -13.67
CA GLN A 281 3.50 10.39 -14.86
C GLN A 281 1.98 10.19 -14.79
N VAL A 282 1.53 8.98 -14.43
CA VAL A 282 0.10 8.68 -14.26
C VAL A 282 -0.55 9.57 -13.21
N LEU A 283 0.07 9.72 -12.04
CA LEU A 283 -0.48 10.51 -10.94
C LEU A 283 -0.54 12.02 -11.24
N ARG A 284 0.29 12.50 -12.17
CA ARG A 284 0.30 13.90 -12.62
C ARG A 284 -0.67 14.17 -13.78
N GLN A 285 -1.32 13.15 -14.34
CA GLN A 285 -2.36 13.38 -15.34
C GLN A 285 -3.53 14.14 -14.71
N PRO A 286 -4.05 15.20 -15.35
CA PRO A 286 -5.08 16.06 -14.74
C PRO A 286 -6.34 15.31 -14.30
N ASP A 287 -6.80 14.33 -15.07
CA ASP A 287 -7.98 13.51 -14.75
C ASP A 287 -7.76 12.65 -13.49
N ILE A 288 -6.57 12.07 -13.34
CA ILE A 288 -6.19 11.27 -12.16
C ILE A 288 -6.02 12.16 -10.94
N ALA A 289 -5.24 13.24 -11.06
CA ALA A 289 -4.98 14.16 -9.95
C ALA A 289 -6.28 14.82 -9.44
N GLN A 290 -7.14 15.27 -10.36
CA GLN A 290 -8.43 15.86 -10.02
C GLN A 290 -9.33 14.83 -9.33
N ARG A 291 -9.40 13.60 -9.85
CA ARG A 291 -10.22 12.55 -9.24
C ARG A 291 -9.77 12.26 -7.81
N LEU A 292 -8.47 12.05 -7.60
CA LEU A 292 -7.90 11.80 -6.27
C LEU A 292 -8.16 12.97 -5.31
N SER A 293 -8.00 14.21 -5.77
CA SER A 293 -8.23 15.41 -4.96
C SER A 293 -9.70 15.60 -4.56
N GLN A 294 -10.63 15.39 -5.50
CA GLN A 294 -12.08 15.43 -5.21
C GLN A 294 -12.49 14.40 -4.16
N ASP A 295 -11.77 13.28 -4.12
CA ASP A 295 -11.96 12.17 -3.20
C ASP A 295 -11.09 12.33 -1.92
N GLY A 296 -10.59 13.53 -1.64
CA GLY A 296 -9.90 13.89 -0.40
C GLY A 296 -8.47 13.37 -0.28
N MET A 297 -7.87 12.88 -1.37
CA MET A 297 -6.48 12.42 -1.40
C MET A 297 -5.55 13.55 -1.86
N GLU A 298 -4.45 13.75 -1.15
CA GLU A 298 -3.37 14.64 -1.54
C GLU A 298 -2.32 13.85 -2.32
N VAL A 299 -2.27 14.06 -3.64
CA VAL A 299 -1.31 13.39 -4.52
C VAL A 299 0.12 13.81 -4.19
N VAL A 300 0.99 12.85 -3.94
CA VAL A 300 2.42 13.09 -3.65
C VAL A 300 3.27 12.77 -4.88
N ALA A 301 3.08 11.60 -5.48
CA ALA A 301 3.88 11.12 -6.61
C ALA A 301 5.40 11.23 -6.36
N SER A 302 5.87 10.63 -5.26
CA SER A 302 7.27 10.77 -4.82
C SER A 302 8.25 9.97 -5.68
N THR A 303 9.55 10.26 -5.55
CA THR A 303 10.62 9.31 -5.92
C THR A 303 10.66 8.15 -4.92
N SER A 304 11.33 7.06 -5.30
CA SER A 304 11.60 5.88 -4.46
C SER A 304 12.44 6.28 -3.25
N GLU A 305 13.44 7.15 -3.45
CA GLU A 305 14.33 7.66 -2.41
C GLU A 305 13.54 8.48 -1.38
N ASN A 306 12.75 9.45 -1.83
CA ASN A 306 11.92 10.27 -0.94
C ASN A 306 10.88 9.41 -0.21
N PHE A 307 10.34 8.37 -0.86
CA PHE A 307 9.42 7.45 -0.18
C PHE A 307 10.14 6.65 0.91
N ARG A 308 11.37 6.18 0.66
CA ARG A 308 12.18 5.47 1.65
C ARG A 308 12.47 6.34 2.87
N GLU A 309 12.84 7.61 2.66
CA GLU A 309 13.07 8.57 3.74
C GLU A 309 11.78 8.85 4.52
N PHE A 310 10.66 9.03 3.82
CA PHE A 310 9.35 9.20 4.43
C PHE A 310 8.97 8.01 5.33
N LEU A 311 9.26 6.77 4.92
CA LEU A 311 8.97 5.60 5.76
C LEU A 311 9.74 5.62 7.09
N VAL A 312 10.94 6.21 7.13
CA VAL A 312 11.71 6.34 8.38
C VAL A 312 11.02 7.31 9.34
N SER A 313 10.58 8.47 8.85
CA SER A 313 9.89 9.46 9.68
C SER A 313 8.50 8.97 10.10
N ASP A 314 7.77 8.29 9.22
CA ASP A 314 6.45 7.77 9.50
C ASP A 314 6.47 6.61 10.52
N LYS A 315 7.45 5.70 10.44
CA LYS A 315 7.68 4.67 11.49
C LYS A 315 7.92 5.31 12.85
N ARG A 316 8.71 6.39 12.91
CA ARG A 316 8.96 7.12 14.16
C ARG A 316 7.67 7.71 14.71
N LYS A 317 6.87 8.38 13.88
CA LYS A 317 5.55 8.92 14.25
C LYS A 317 4.67 7.82 14.87
N TRP A 318 4.45 6.73 14.14
CA TRP A 318 3.55 5.66 14.58
C TRP A 318 4.05 4.90 15.80
N SER A 319 5.37 4.73 15.97
CA SER A 319 5.91 4.15 17.19
C SER A 319 5.59 4.99 18.45
N GLY A 320 5.54 6.33 18.31
CA GLY A 320 5.13 7.23 19.39
C GLY A 320 3.65 7.13 19.67
N VAL A 321 2.82 7.18 18.63
CA VAL A 321 1.36 7.05 18.72
C VAL A 321 0.96 5.74 19.41
N ILE A 322 1.56 4.61 19.03
CA ILE A 322 1.24 3.30 19.60
C ILE A 322 1.58 3.25 21.09
N LYS A 323 2.74 3.79 21.49
CA LYS A 323 3.15 3.86 22.90
C LYS A 323 2.22 4.74 23.72
N GLU A 324 1.85 5.90 23.19
CA GLU A 324 0.92 6.82 23.86
C GLU A 324 -0.47 6.19 23.99
N ALA A 325 -0.93 5.51 22.93
CA ALA A 325 -2.27 4.96 22.86
C ALA A 325 -2.43 3.62 23.62
N ASN A 326 -1.34 3.04 24.12
CA ASN A 326 -1.28 1.72 24.75
C ASN A 326 -2.02 0.63 23.94
N VAL A 327 -1.93 0.72 22.60
CA VAL A 327 -2.64 -0.18 21.69
C VAL A 327 -1.94 -1.53 21.68
N THR A 328 -2.70 -2.58 21.96
CA THR A 328 -2.29 -3.98 21.78
C THR A 328 -3.22 -4.63 20.76
N LEU A 329 -2.67 -5.54 19.94
CA LEU A 329 -3.51 -6.40 19.11
C LEU A 329 -3.96 -7.56 20.00
N ASN A 330 -5.21 -7.53 20.44
CA ASN A 330 -5.87 -8.69 21.02
C ASN A 330 -6.56 -9.50 19.92
#